data_AF-A0AAW6I4V7-F1
#
_entry.id   AF-A0AAW6I4V7-F1
#
_cell.length_a   1.000
_cell.length_b   1.000
_cell.length_c   1.000
_cell.angle_alpha   90.00
_cell.angle_beta   90.00
_cell.angle_gamma   90.00
#
_symmetry.space_group_name_H-M   'P 1'
#
loop_
_entity.id
_entity.type
_entity.pdbx_description
1 polymer ?
#
loop_
_entity_poly.entity_id
_entity_poly.type
_entity_poly.pdbx_seq_one_letter_code
_entity_poly.pdbx_strand_id
1 'polypeptide(L)' 'TSPLANKEVKVYLTRAAITAISWDPQMKAYYKRKIAEGKHKASVINAVRAKIIARSFAVIRRQTPFVTLAV' A
#
# COMPACT_ATOMS: atom_id res chain seq x y z
N THR A 1 -15.80 0.86 -10.14
CA THR A 1 -14.85 -0.27 -10.10
C THR A 1 -14.89 -0.95 -11.45
N SER A 2 -13.76 -1.15 -12.13
CA SER A 2 -13.76 -1.79 -13.44
C SER A 2 -14.30 -3.23 -13.35
N PRO A 3 -15.16 -3.67 -14.28
CA PRO A 3 -15.62 -5.06 -14.36
C PRO A 3 -14.48 -6.04 -14.70
N LEU A 4 -13.37 -5.55 -15.24
CA LEU A 4 -12.18 -6.35 -15.58
C LEU A 4 -11.31 -6.72 -14.37
N ALA A 5 -11.56 -6.10 -13.20
CA ALA A 5 -10.73 -6.34 -12.02
C ALA A 5 -11.21 -7.56 -11.23
N ASN A 6 -10.28 -8.39 -10.74
CA ASN A 6 -10.60 -9.39 -9.73
C ASN A 6 -11.08 -8.67 -8.46
N LYS A 7 -12.39 -8.79 -8.19
CA LYS A 7 -13.08 -8.05 -7.13
C LYS A 7 -12.61 -8.48 -5.75
N GLU A 8 -12.36 -9.77 -5.56
CA GLU A 8 -11.95 -10.33 -4.27
C GLU A 8 -10.55 -9.85 -3.89
N VAL A 9 -9.57 -10.03 -4.78
CA VAL A 9 -8.19 -9.57 -4.57
C VAL A 9 -8.15 -8.07 -4.31
N LYS A 10 -8.98 -7.30 -5.05
CA LYS A 10 -9.11 -5.86 -4.84
C LYS A 10 -9.61 -5.52 -3.43
N VAL A 11 -10.56 -6.27 -2.87
CA VAL A 11 -11.07 -6.06 -1.51
C VAL A 11 -9.97 -6.30 -0.49
N TYR A 12 -9.27 -7.43 -0.54
CA TYR A 12 -8.20 -7.74 0.41
C TYR A 12 -7.08 -6.71 0.38
N LEU A 13 -6.64 -6.33 -0.81
CA LEU A 13 -5.61 -5.32 -1.00
C LEU A 13 -6.03 -3.93 -0.50
N THR A 14 -7.32 -3.59 -0.61
CA THR A 14 -7.84 -2.33 -0.09
C THR A 14 -7.86 -2.34 1.44
N ARG A 15 -8.32 -3.43 2.05
CA ARG A 15 -8.29 -3.61 3.51
C ARG A 15 -6.87 -3.57 4.04
N ALA A 16 -5.94 -4.28 3.41
CA ALA A 16 -4.52 -4.26 3.77
C ALA A 16 -3.92 -2.85 3.69
N ALA A 17 -4.25 -2.08 2.63
CA ALA A 17 -3.79 -0.70 2.51
C ALA A 17 -4.34 0.20 3.63
N ILE A 18 -5.62 0.07 4.00
CA ILE A 18 -6.23 0.84 5.10
C ILE A 18 -5.56 0.50 6.43
N THR A 19 -5.40 -0.80 6.73
CA THR A 19 -4.71 -1.26 7.95
C THR A 19 -3.27 -0.75 8.00
N ALA A 20 -2.53 -0.81 6.89
CA ALA A 20 -1.17 -0.32 6.82
C ALA A 20 -1.09 1.20 7.05
N ILE A 21 -2.02 1.99 6.52
CA ILE A 21 -2.06 3.44 6.77
C ILE A 21 -2.31 3.75 8.26
N SER A 22 -3.07 2.92 8.97
CA SER A 22 -3.35 3.11 10.39
C SER A 22 -2.17 2.75 11.28
N TRP A 23 -1.51 1.61 11.02
CA TRP A 23 -0.58 0.97 11.94
C TRP A 23 0.89 1.01 11.53
N ASP A 24 1.20 1.06 10.23
CA ASP A 24 2.59 1.13 9.74
C ASP A 24 3.02 2.61 9.61
N PRO A 25 4.02 3.07 10.39
CA PRO A 25 4.43 4.48 10.39
C PRO A 25 4.87 4.97 9.00
N GLN A 26 5.51 4.10 8.22
CA GLN A 26 6.06 4.45 6.91
C GLN A 26 4.95 4.61 5.86
N MET A 27 3.94 3.75 5.87
CA MET A 27 2.76 3.84 5.01
C MET A 27 1.87 5.02 5.43
N LYS A 28 1.73 5.28 6.73
CA LYS A 28 1.04 6.46 7.24
C LYS A 28 1.70 7.76 6.78
N ALA A 29 3.02 7.86 6.91
CA ALA A 29 3.78 9.00 6.42
C ALA A 29 3.65 9.16 4.90
N TYR A 30 3.73 8.06 4.14
CA TYR A 30 3.55 8.07 2.69
C TYR A 30 2.15 8.57 2.29
N TYR A 31 1.11 8.09 2.97
CA TYR A 31 -0.27 8.52 2.76
C TYR A 31 -0.42 10.02 3.04
N LYS A 32 0.03 10.49 4.22
CA LYS A 32 -0.04 11.91 4.61
C LYS A 32 0.66 12.81 3.59
N ARG A 33 1.87 12.45 3.15
CA ARG A 33 2.62 13.19 2.13
C ARG A 33 1.84 13.29 0.82
N LYS A 34 1.28 12.18 0.34
CA LYS A 34 0.53 12.14 -0.92
C LYS A 34 -0.79 12.92 -0.85
N ILE A 35 -1.44 12.97 0.31
CA ILE A 35 -2.60 13.83 0.54
C ILE A 35 -2.20 15.31 0.55
N ALA A 36 -1.06 15.66 1.18
CA ALA A 36 -0.54 17.03 1.19
C ALA A 36 -0.15 17.52 -0.22
N GLU A 37 0.23 16.62 -1.13
CA GLU A 37 0.42 16.89 -2.57
C GLU A 37 -0.91 17.20 -3.32
N GLY A 38 -2.06 17.29 -2.62
CA GLY A 38 -3.37 17.57 -3.21
C GLY A 38 -4.04 16.39 -3.91
N LYS A 39 -3.52 15.16 -3.74
CA LYS A 39 -4.08 13.97 -4.41
C LYS A 39 -5.36 13.49 -3.76
N HIS A 40 -6.30 13.05 -4.59
CA HIS A 40 -7.55 12.45 -4.12
C HIS A 40 -7.30 11.19 -3.27
N LYS A 41 -8.01 11.07 -2.13
CA LYS A 41 -7.85 9.99 -1.15
C LYS A 41 -7.86 8.59 -1.77
N ALA A 42 -8.79 8.32 -2.68
CA ALA A 42 -8.89 7.02 -3.34
C ALA A 42 -7.67 6.70 -4.23
N SER A 43 -7.07 7.72 -4.86
CA SER A 43 -5.83 7.55 -5.65
C SER A 43 -4.64 7.27 -4.73
N VAL A 44 -4.57 7.94 -3.57
CA VAL A 44 -3.52 7.67 -2.59
C VAL A 44 -3.62 6.25 -2.02
N ILE A 45 -4.83 5.76 -1.71
CA ILE A 45 -5.05 4.37 -1.29
C ILE A 45 -4.58 3.39 -2.37
N ASN A 46 -4.85 3.69 -3.65
CA ASN A 46 -4.34 2.88 -4.76
C ASN A 46 -2.79 2.89 -4.82
N ALA A 47 -2.17 4.03 -4.56
CA ALA A 47 -0.71 4.13 -4.49
C ALA A 47 -0.13 3.33 -3.32
N VAL A 48 -0.80 3.31 -2.16
CA VAL A 48 -0.40 2.48 -1.01
C VAL A 48 -0.52 1.00 -1.35
N ARG A 49 -1.62 0.58 -2.01
CA ARG A 49 -1.79 -0.78 -2.51
C ARG A 49 -0.63 -1.21 -3.40
N ALA A 50 -0.29 -0.40 -4.41
CA ALA A 50 0.82 -0.68 -5.30
C ALA A 50 2.15 -0.80 -4.56
N LYS A 51 2.37 0.03 -3.53
CA LYS A 51 3.58 -0.02 -2.72
C LYS A 51 3.69 -1.28 -1.86
N ILE A 52 2.58 -1.76 -1.29
CA ILE A 52 2.55 -3.05 -0.56
C ILE A 52 2.95 -4.19 -1.51
N ILE A 53 2.32 -4.26 -2.68
CA ILE A 53 2.59 -5.28 -3.69
C ILE A 53 4.07 -5.26 -4.10
N ALA A 54 4.59 -4.07 -4.43
CA ALA A 54 6.00 -3.91 -4.81
C ALA A 54 6.97 -4.37 -3.72
N ARG A 55 6.66 -4.12 -2.44
CA ARG A 55 7.45 -4.61 -1.30
C ARG A 55 7.43 -6.12 -1.19
N SER A 56 6.26 -6.74 -1.30
CA SER A 56 6.14 -8.20 -1.29
C SER A 56 6.99 -8.83 -2.38
N PHE A 57 6.90 -8.34 -3.62
CA PHE A 57 7.72 -8.83 -4.72
C PHE A 57 9.22 -8.59 -4.53
N ALA A 58 9.62 -7.45 -3.95
CA ALA A 58 11.02 -7.18 -3.66
C ALA A 58 11.60 -8.17 -2.62
N VAL A 59 10.84 -8.50 -1.58
CA VAL A 59 11.22 -9.48 -0.55
C VAL A 59 11.34 -10.87 -1.16
N ILE A 60 10.33 -11.29 -1.93
CA ILE A 60 10.33 -12.60 -2.62
C ILE A 60 11.54 -12.69 -3.56
N ARG A 61 11.80 -11.67 -4.37
CA ARG A 61 12.95 -11.69 -5.30
C ARG A 61 14.30 -11.72 -4.58
N ARG A 62 14.42 -11.01 -3.46
CA ARG A 62 15.66 -10.95 -2.68
C ARG A 62 15.93 -12.22 -1.88
N GLN A 63 14.91 -13.05 -1.63
CA GLN A 63 15.01 -14.27 -0.82
C GLN A 63 15.56 -14.01 0.60
N THR A 64 15.36 -12.80 1.13
CA THR A 64 15.71 -12.48 2.52
C THR A 64 14.54 -11.79 3.23
N PRO A 65 14.35 -12.04 4.53
CA PRO A 65 13.20 -11.54 5.29
C PRO A 65 13.00 -10.03 5.17
N PHE A 66 11.74 -9.59 5.23
CA PHE A 66 11.43 -8.17 5.28
C PHE A 66 12.08 -7.55 6.53
N VAL A 67 12.78 -6.43 6.34
CA VAL A 67 13.43 -5.70 7.43
C VAL A 67 12.62 -4.45 7.69
N THR A 68 12.14 -4.31 8.92
CA THR A 68 11.49 -3.07 9.38
C THR A 68 12.56 -2.01 9.52
N LEU A 69 12.54 -1.01 8.64
CA LEU A 69 13.38 0.16 8.78
C LEU A 69 12.84 0.97 9.96
N ALA A 70 13.65 1.18 10.99
CA ALA A 70 13.34 2.13 12.05
C ALA A 70 13.13 3.50 11.39
N VAL A 71 11.92 4.05 11.56
CA VAL A 71 11.55 5.40 11.14
C VAL A 71 11.64 6.31 12.34
#